data_AF-A0A951ACW1-F1
#
_entry.id   AF-A0A951ACW1-F1
#
_cell.length_a   1.000
_cell.length_b   1.000
_cell.length_c   1.000
_cell.angle_alpha   90.00
_cell.angle_beta   90.00
_cell.angle_gamma   90.00
#
_symmetry.space_group_name_H-M   'P 1'
#
loop_
_entity.id
_entity.type
_entity.pdbx_description
1 polymer ?
#
loop_
_entity_poly.entity_id
_entity_poly.type
_entity_poly.pdbx_seq_one_letter_code
_entity_poly.pdbx_strand_id
1 'polypeptide(L)' 'TMEAAVELVRQQGGTPVAGACIIELAFLNGRRKVEVPVTSMISYDS' A
#
# COMPACT_ATOMS: atom_id res chain seq x y z
N THR A 1 7.18 -4.66 0.02
CA THR A 1 6.46 -5.18 1.20
C THR A 1 4.96 -5.16 1.00
N MET A 2 4.32 -3.99 0.94
CA MET A 2 2.85 -3.89 0.85
C MET A 2 2.29 -4.58 -0.40
N GLU A 3 2.92 -4.42 -1.56
CA GLU A 3 2.51 -5.11 -2.79
C GLU A 3 2.56 -6.65 -2.66
N ALA A 4 3.65 -7.19 -2.08
CA ALA A 4 3.74 -8.62 -1.82
C ALA A 4 2.66 -9.10 -0.84
N ALA A 5 2.29 -8.28 0.15
CA ALA A 5 1.20 -8.61 1.07
C ALA A 5 -0.17 -8.63 0.36
N VAL A 6 -0.43 -7.68 -0.55
CA VAL A 6 -1.64 -7.67 -1.40
C VAL A 6 -1.74 -8.95 -2.22
N GLU A 7 -0.63 -9.33 -2.85
CA GLU A 7 -0.56 -10.55 -3.67
C GLU A 7 -0.80 -11.82 -2.84
N LEU A 8 -0.20 -11.92 -1.65
CA LEU A 8 -0.43 -13.05 -0.75
C LEU A 8 -1.89 -13.17 -0.30
N VAL A 9 -2.57 -12.05 -0.03
CA VAL A 9 -4.00 -12.06 0.32
C VAL A 9 -4.83 -12.60 -0.84
N ARG A 10 -4.52 -12.22 -2.09
CA ARG A 10 -5.20 -12.76 -3.28
C ARG A 10 -4.98 -14.25 -3.45
N GLN A 11 -3.75 -14.72 -3.28
CA GLN A 11 -3.41 -16.14 -3.38
C GLN A 11 -4.18 -17.00 -2.39
N GLN A 12 -4.55 -16.42 -1.24
CA GLN A 12 -5.34 -17.13 -0.23
C GLN A 12 -6.86 -17.05 -0.45
N GLY A 13 -7.31 -16.47 -1.57
CA GLY A 13 -8.73 -16.27 -1.90
C GLY A 13 -9.34 -15.00 -1.28
N GLY A 14 -8.53 -14.16 -0.65
CA GLY A 14 -8.95 -12.88 -0.11
C GLY A 14 -9.05 -11.80 -1.20
N THR A 15 -9.92 -10.81 -0.98
CA THR A 15 -10.01 -9.61 -1.83
C THR A 15 -9.41 -8.41 -1.07
N PRO A 16 -8.15 -8.03 -1.33
CA PRO A 16 -7.58 -6.83 -0.73
C PRO A 16 -8.27 -5.59 -1.29
N VAL A 17 -8.81 -4.74 -0.41
CA VAL A 17 -9.59 -3.56 -0.80
C VAL A 17 -8.84 -2.24 -0.62
N ALA A 18 -7.85 -2.21 0.27
CA ALA A 18 -7.01 -1.04 0.52
C ALA A 18 -5.74 -1.42 1.30
N GLY A 19 -4.71 -0.57 1.22
CA GLY A 19 -3.57 -0.55 2.12
C GLY A 19 -3.62 0.70 3.01
N ALA A 20 -3.16 0.58 4.26
CA ALA A 20 -3.09 1.70 5.20
C ALA A 20 -1.75 1.73 5.93
N CYS A 21 -1.18 2.91 6.11
CA CYS A 21 0.00 3.11 6.94
C CYS A 21 -0.07 4.44 7.73
N ILE A 22 0.70 4.54 8.82
CA ILE A 22 0.75 5.78 9.61
C ILE A 22 1.53 6.85 8.85
N ILE A 23 2.71 6.48 8.34
CA ILE A 23 3.62 7.39 7.65
C ILE A 23 3.82 6.87 6.22
N GLU A 24 3.72 7.79 5.27
CA GLU A 24 4.10 7.57 3.89
C GLU A 24 5.23 8.50 3.48
N LEU A 25 6.25 7.93 2.82
CA LEU A 25 7.34 8.67 2.19
C LEU A 25 6.98 8.87 0.72
N ALA A 26 6.22 9.93 0.41
CA ALA A 26 5.65 10.16 -0.92
C ALA A 26 6.74 10.28 -2.01
N PHE A 27 7.90 10.84 -1.66
CA PHE A 27 9.06 10.93 -2.55
C PHE A 27 9.58 9.57 -3.05
N LEU A 28 9.34 8.47 -2.31
CA LEU A 28 9.70 7.11 -2.74
C LEU A 28 8.71 6.52 -3.75
N ASN A 29 7.57 7.17 -3.98
CA ASN A 29 6.57 6.75 -4.95
C ASN A 29 6.02 5.32 -4.73
N GLY A 30 6.06 4.84 -3.48
CA GLY A 30 5.69 3.47 -3.11
C GLY A 30 4.25 3.11 -3.45
N ARG A 31 3.31 4.05 -3.28
CA ARG A 31 1.89 3.85 -3.61
C ARG A 31 1.64 3.45 -5.06
N ARG A 32 2.49 3.90 -6.01
CA ARG A 32 2.35 3.55 -7.43
C ARG A 32 2.60 2.07 -7.73
N LYS A 33 3.24 1.37 -6.78
CA LYS A 33 3.51 -0.06 -6.86
C LYS A 33 2.44 -0.92 -6.19
N VAL A 34 1.43 -0.32 -5.57
CA VAL A 34 0.37 -1.03 -4.83
C VAL A 34 -0.91 -0.93 -5.62
N GLU A 35 -1.45 -2.06 -6.09
CA GLU A 35 -2.63 -2.08 -6.99
C GLU A 35 -3.95 -1.72 -6.31
N VAL A 36 -3.98 -1.63 -4.98
CA VAL A 36 -5.15 -1.23 -4.20
C VAL A 36 -4.99 0.22 -3.72
N PRO A 37 -6.10 0.94 -3.45
CA PRO A 37 -6.04 2.27 -2.85
C PRO A 37 -5.19 2.25 -1.57
N VAL A 38 -4.28 3.22 -1.45
CA VAL A 38 -3.46 3.40 -0.25
C VAL A 38 -3.86 4.69 0.44
N THR A 39 -4.09 4.61 1.75
CA THR A 39 -4.29 5.78 2.62
C THR A 39 -3.17 5.87 3.65
N SER A 40 -2.73 7.08 3.96
CA SER A 40 -1.76 7.34 5.01
C SER A 40 -2.26 8.43 5.96
N MET A 41 -1.89 8.35 7.23
CA MET A 41 -2.26 9.39 8.21
C MET A 41 -1.39 10.64 8.05
N ILE A 42 -0.11 10.45 7.74
CA ILE A 42 0.88 11.52 7.49
C ILE A 42 1.64 11.17 6.21
N SER A 43 1.82 12.15 5.33
CA SER A 43 2.62 12.02 4.10
C SER A 43 3.78 13.02 4.14
N TYR A 44 4.99 12.55 3.84
CA TYR A 44 6.19 13.37 3.69
C TYR A 44 6.60 13.43 2.23
N ASP A 45 6.64 14.64 1.68
CA ASP A 45 6.97 14.91 0.27
C ASP A 45 8.47 15.16 0.02
N SER A 46 9.23 15.50 1.07
CA SER A 46 10.67 15.87 1.01
C SER A 46 11.36 15.61 2.34
#